data_AF-A0A150GQI7-F1
#
_entry.id   AF-A0A150GQI7-F1
#
_cell.length_a   1.000
_cell.length_b   1.000
_cell.length_c   1.000
_cell.angle_alpha   90.00
_cell.angle_beta   90.00
_cell.angle_gamma   90.00
#
_symmetry.space_group_name_H-M   'P 1'
#
loop_
_entity.id
_entity.type
_entity.pdbx_description
1 polymer ?
#
loop_
_entity_poly.entity_id
_entity_poly.type
_entity_poly.pdbx_seq_one_letter_code
_entity_poly.pdbx_strand_id
1 'polypeptide(L)'
;MTLVCIRVLNNFDLTLRLLARAAVDRRRESEDELLRAEVASLVPEMRLTLATNMGSLLTLAAFVTSWLTGEDPLGGFAMTSSSLGAMAQGAGYAIPLVLCSLAARLKPVQQSFPVLGDLHDSQREIVHPIVQDLNSSQLLILASVLVVPTMLLLLPAAHGAMSMAGALLASDLVNPSMELAAGPGPAADVPLPLQWHWHVPGLVRRHAGALATAVCSGYFAAWFVTRQLDVSERQVVVIREAFESADRYFLHAAAERAAERPDLLRRSGGDTAAAATAAAAQARRGQATRSRLAEAADGVAVTSFAAYGGAAVYGGDLAMDDNGGGDAANAPLRQLGTEMAQAFKTVSILWLLTRRRAARLAYVLTALNVSYFGIIWHHTNDLGAPVTAALLATLAELLLIKHLPHRARG
;
A
#
# COMPACT_ATOMS: atom_id res chain seq x y z
N MET A 1 -9.43 -7.11 6.65
CA MET A 1 -9.46 -8.27 5.72
C MET A 1 -9.76 -7.87 4.29
N THR A 2 -10.81 -7.09 4.05
CA THR A 2 -11.12 -6.52 2.73
C THR A 2 -9.88 -5.87 2.12
N LEU A 3 -9.15 -5.00 2.84
CA LEU A 3 -7.87 -4.44 2.36
C LEU A 3 -6.84 -5.49 1.93
N VAL A 4 -6.69 -6.60 2.66
CA VAL A 4 -5.77 -7.69 2.31
C VAL A 4 -6.26 -8.37 1.05
N CYS A 5 -7.54 -8.73 0.96
CA CYS A 5 -8.15 -9.36 -0.22
C CYS A 5 -8.11 -8.46 -1.46
N ILE A 6 -8.42 -7.16 -1.30
CA ILE A 6 -8.35 -6.11 -2.32
C ILE A 6 -6.91 -5.86 -2.74
N ARG A 7 -5.94 -6.00 -1.83
CA ARG A 7 -4.53 -5.83 -2.16
C ARG A 7 -3.88 -7.08 -2.71
N VAL A 8 -4.39 -8.26 -2.39
CA VAL A 8 -4.12 -9.51 -3.11
C VAL A 8 -4.65 -9.40 -4.54
N LEU A 9 -5.79 -8.73 -4.76
CA LEU A 9 -6.26 -8.28 -6.08
C LEU A 9 -5.39 -7.17 -6.71
N ASN A 10 -4.78 -6.26 -5.96
CA ASN A 10 -3.73 -5.37 -6.51
C ASN A 10 -2.40 -6.12 -6.75
N ASN A 11 -2.16 -7.23 -6.08
CA ASN A 11 -1.05 -8.13 -6.38
C ASN A 11 -1.32 -8.91 -7.66
N PHE A 12 -2.59 -9.19 -7.97
CA PHE A 12 -3.02 -9.64 -9.29
C PHE A 12 -2.64 -8.61 -10.37
N ASP A 13 -2.80 -7.32 -10.08
CA ASP A 13 -2.26 -6.24 -10.89
C ASP A 13 -0.71 -6.31 -10.93
N LEU A 14 -0.02 -6.62 -9.83
CA LEU A 14 1.44 -6.79 -9.82
C LEU A 14 1.94 -8.01 -10.62
N THR A 15 1.20 -9.12 -10.68
CA THR A 15 1.55 -10.33 -11.47
C THR A 15 1.24 -10.13 -12.96
N LEU A 16 0.12 -9.47 -13.29
CA LEU A 16 -0.15 -8.95 -14.63
C LEU A 16 0.89 -7.89 -15.04
N ARG A 17 1.28 -6.99 -14.13
CA ARG A 17 2.35 -6.01 -14.31
C ARG A 17 3.72 -6.67 -14.37
N LEU A 18 3.95 -7.87 -13.81
CA LEU A 18 5.20 -8.62 -13.95
C LEU A 18 5.27 -9.30 -15.32
N LEU A 19 4.15 -9.81 -15.81
CA LEU A 19 4.00 -10.27 -17.19
C LEU A 19 4.08 -9.11 -18.20
N ALA A 20 3.54 -7.93 -17.87
CA ALA A 20 3.65 -6.71 -18.68
C ALA A 20 4.98 -5.95 -18.48
N ARG A 21 5.71 -6.18 -17.37
CA ARG A 21 7.03 -5.60 -17.06
C ARG A 21 8.14 -6.13 -17.95
N ALA A 22 7.92 -7.25 -18.62
CA ALA A 22 8.78 -7.67 -19.72
C ALA A 22 8.73 -6.69 -20.92
N ALA A 23 7.79 -5.72 -20.95
CA ALA A 23 7.61 -4.83 -22.09
C ALA A 23 8.01 -3.35 -21.86
N VAL A 24 7.55 -2.59 -20.86
CA VAL A 24 7.78 -1.11 -20.85
C VAL A 24 7.74 -0.50 -19.44
N ASP A 25 8.72 0.34 -19.07
CA ASP A 25 8.87 0.87 -17.68
C ASP A 25 8.67 2.39 -17.51
N ARG A 26 7.89 3.10 -18.35
CA ARG A 26 7.60 4.55 -18.14
C ARG A 26 6.15 5.04 -18.37
N ARG A 27 5.19 4.21 -18.78
CA ARG A 27 3.78 4.60 -19.00
C ARG A 27 2.83 4.33 -17.82
N ARG A 28 3.35 4.06 -16.61
CA ARG A 28 2.59 3.39 -15.55
C ARG A 28 1.43 4.14 -14.88
N GLU A 29 1.49 5.45 -14.71
CA GLU A 29 0.37 6.16 -14.06
C GLU A 29 -0.84 6.28 -15.00
N SER A 30 -0.59 6.53 -16.30
CA SER A 30 -1.63 6.41 -17.33
C SER A 30 -2.08 4.96 -17.52
N GLU A 31 -1.18 3.98 -17.41
CA GLU A 31 -1.54 2.56 -17.50
C GLU A 31 -2.39 2.12 -16.33
N ASP A 32 -2.13 2.57 -15.10
CA ASP A 32 -2.95 2.19 -13.94
C ASP A 32 -4.38 2.75 -14.08
N GLU A 33 -4.54 3.97 -14.61
CA GLU A 33 -5.85 4.52 -14.94
C GLU A 33 -6.50 3.80 -16.12
N LEU A 34 -5.74 3.48 -17.17
CA LEU A 34 -6.20 2.69 -18.32
C LEU A 34 -6.61 1.28 -17.92
N LEU A 35 -5.83 0.59 -17.09
CA LEU A 35 -6.12 -0.73 -16.57
C LEU A 35 -7.35 -0.70 -15.67
N ARG A 36 -7.51 0.34 -14.83
CA ARG A 36 -8.75 0.51 -14.06
C ARG A 36 -9.94 0.74 -14.97
N ALA A 37 -9.79 1.56 -16.01
CA ALA A 37 -10.84 1.79 -17.00
C ALA A 37 -11.16 0.51 -17.78
N GLU A 38 -10.15 -0.28 -18.14
CA GLU A 38 -10.26 -1.55 -18.85
C GLU A 38 -10.97 -2.57 -17.96
N VAL A 39 -10.52 -2.76 -16.71
CA VAL A 39 -11.18 -3.63 -15.72
C VAL A 39 -12.64 -3.20 -15.48
N ALA A 40 -12.88 -1.89 -15.38
CA ALA A 40 -14.23 -1.32 -15.25
C ALA A 40 -15.08 -1.49 -16.52
N SER A 41 -14.46 -1.74 -17.68
CA SER A 41 -15.15 -2.04 -18.93
C SER A 41 -15.41 -3.54 -19.13
N LEU A 42 -14.72 -4.42 -18.39
CA LEU A 42 -14.92 -5.87 -18.50
C LEU A 42 -16.32 -6.28 -18.03
N VAL A 43 -16.88 -7.28 -18.70
CA VAL A 43 -18.13 -7.95 -18.28
C VAL A 43 -17.93 -8.55 -16.87
N PRO A 44 -18.93 -8.45 -15.96
CA PRO A 44 -18.91 -9.05 -14.62
C PRO A 44 -18.37 -10.48 -14.54
N GLU A 45 -18.75 -11.33 -15.49
CA GLU A 45 -18.35 -12.74 -15.56
C GLU A 45 -16.84 -12.90 -15.78
N MET A 46 -16.23 -12.02 -16.57
CA MET A 46 -14.79 -12.03 -16.81
C MET A 46 -14.02 -11.59 -15.57
N ARG A 47 -14.54 -10.59 -14.84
CA ARG A 47 -13.96 -10.18 -13.54
C ARG A 47 -14.00 -11.33 -12.52
N LEU A 48 -15.12 -12.05 -12.44
CA LEU A 48 -15.26 -13.21 -11.56
C LEU A 48 -14.36 -14.38 -11.95
N THR A 49 -14.24 -14.68 -13.25
CA THR A 49 -13.35 -15.72 -13.75
C THR A 49 -11.90 -15.43 -13.37
N LEU A 50 -11.48 -14.19 -13.57
CA LEU A 50 -10.15 -13.71 -13.22
C LEU A 50 -9.88 -13.78 -11.71
N ALA A 51 -10.84 -13.36 -10.88
CA ALA A 51 -10.75 -13.52 -9.43
C ALA A 51 -10.66 -15.01 -9.04
N THR A 52 -11.44 -15.87 -9.70
CA THR A 52 -11.48 -17.32 -9.44
C THR A 52 -10.16 -17.99 -9.78
N ASN A 53 -9.55 -17.64 -10.91
CA ASN A 53 -8.21 -18.12 -11.29
C ASN A 53 -7.14 -17.70 -10.27
N MET A 54 -7.24 -16.49 -9.72
CA MET A 54 -6.32 -16.05 -8.67
C MET A 54 -6.57 -16.82 -7.36
N GLY A 55 -7.84 -16.98 -6.98
CA GLY A 55 -8.22 -17.75 -5.80
C GLY A 55 -7.74 -19.20 -5.88
N SER A 56 -7.81 -19.83 -7.06
CA SER A 56 -7.33 -21.20 -7.26
C SER A 56 -5.80 -21.29 -7.17
N LEU A 57 -5.05 -20.34 -7.74
CA LEU A 57 -3.60 -20.26 -7.58
C LEU A 57 -3.17 -20.08 -6.12
N LEU A 58 -3.86 -19.20 -5.38
CA LEU A 58 -3.61 -19.01 -3.95
C LEU A 58 -3.94 -20.25 -3.13
N THR A 59 -5.03 -20.94 -3.46
CA THR A 59 -5.41 -22.20 -2.82
C THR A 59 -4.37 -23.28 -3.08
N LEU A 60 -3.87 -23.38 -4.33
CA LEU A 60 -2.80 -24.30 -4.69
C LEU A 60 -1.53 -23.99 -3.91
N ALA A 61 -1.13 -22.71 -3.83
CA ALA A 61 0.04 -22.30 -3.06
C ALA A 61 -0.11 -22.65 -1.57
N ALA A 62 -1.27 -22.36 -0.97
CA ALA A 62 -1.57 -22.72 0.42
C ALA A 62 -1.49 -24.24 0.64
N PHE A 63 -2.02 -25.03 -0.30
CA PHE A 63 -1.99 -26.49 -0.23
C PHE A 63 -0.56 -27.03 -0.30
N VAL A 64 0.24 -26.53 -1.26
CA VAL A 64 1.65 -26.92 -1.42
C VAL A 64 2.45 -26.54 -0.17
N THR A 65 2.28 -25.34 0.36
CA THR A 65 2.97 -24.92 1.59
C THR A 65 2.55 -25.78 2.79
N SER A 66 1.26 -26.02 2.98
CA SER A 66 0.77 -26.85 4.10
C SER A 66 1.29 -28.28 3.99
N TRP A 67 1.29 -28.85 2.78
CA TRP A 67 1.86 -30.17 2.48
C TRP A 67 3.36 -30.25 2.79
N LEU A 68 4.15 -29.25 2.39
CA LEU A 68 5.58 -29.17 2.70
C LEU A 68 5.85 -29.06 4.20
N THR A 69 4.94 -28.44 4.95
CA THR A 69 5.06 -28.28 6.42
C THR A 69 4.43 -29.42 7.22
N GLY A 70 3.78 -30.38 6.56
CA GLY A 70 3.08 -31.48 7.22
C GLY A 70 1.79 -31.10 7.95
N GLU A 71 1.24 -29.92 7.68
CA GLU A 71 -0.03 -29.44 8.26
C GLU A 71 -1.23 -29.84 7.41
N ASP A 72 -2.40 -30.01 8.03
CA ASP A 72 -3.65 -30.20 7.29
C ASP A 72 -3.99 -28.91 6.52
N PRO A 73 -3.99 -28.93 5.18
CA PRO A 73 -4.28 -27.73 4.37
C PRO A 73 -5.69 -27.19 4.60
N LEU A 74 -6.63 -28.04 5.03
CA LEU A 74 -8.00 -27.63 5.32
C LEU A 74 -8.18 -27.12 6.76
N GLY A 75 -7.18 -27.28 7.62
CA GLY A 75 -7.21 -26.82 9.01
C GLY A 75 -8.41 -27.34 9.80
N GLY A 76 -8.83 -28.58 9.56
CA GLY A 76 -10.01 -29.20 10.18
C GLY A 76 -11.35 -28.90 9.51
N PHE A 77 -11.39 -28.16 8.40
CA PHE A 77 -12.62 -27.90 7.67
C PHE A 77 -13.15 -29.20 7.02
N ALA A 78 -14.20 -29.76 7.60
CA ALA A 78 -14.90 -30.94 7.07
C ALA A 78 -16.40 -30.65 6.94
N MET A 79 -17.12 -31.33 6.04
CA MET A 79 -18.59 -31.23 5.97
C MET A 79 -19.25 -32.06 7.09
N THR A 80 -18.92 -31.75 8.33
CA THR A 80 -19.43 -32.39 9.54
C THR A 80 -20.39 -31.47 10.28
N SER A 81 -21.25 -32.04 11.12
CA SER A 81 -22.14 -31.25 11.98
C SER A 81 -21.36 -30.35 12.96
N SER A 82 -20.18 -30.79 13.41
CA SER A 82 -19.27 -29.97 14.22
C SER A 82 -18.78 -28.74 13.49
N SER A 83 -18.38 -28.87 12.21
CA SER A 83 -17.92 -27.73 11.41
C SER A 83 -19.05 -26.75 11.10
N LEU A 84 -20.28 -27.25 10.88
CA LEU A 84 -21.45 -26.38 10.78
C LEU A 84 -21.66 -25.56 12.07
N GLY A 85 -21.49 -26.20 13.23
CA GLY A 85 -21.52 -25.52 14.53
C GLY A 85 -20.41 -24.47 14.68
N ALA A 86 -19.18 -24.78 14.24
CA ALA A 86 -18.07 -23.84 14.23
C ALA A 86 -18.32 -22.65 13.29
N MET A 87 -18.88 -22.88 12.10
CA MET A 87 -19.29 -21.81 11.17
C MET A 87 -20.34 -20.89 11.81
N ALA A 88 -21.33 -21.45 12.51
CA ALA A 88 -22.32 -20.67 13.25
C ALA A 88 -21.68 -19.80 14.34
N GLN A 89 -20.69 -20.32 15.09
CA GLN A 89 -19.89 -19.52 16.02
C GLN A 89 -19.10 -18.43 15.30
N GLY A 90 -18.50 -18.75 14.15
CA GLY A 90 -17.84 -17.82 13.24
C GLY A 90 -18.73 -16.63 12.86
N ALA A 91 -20.01 -16.88 12.58
CA ALA A 91 -20.98 -15.81 12.33
C ALA A 91 -21.15 -14.87 13.53
N GLY A 92 -21.17 -15.41 14.75
CA GLY A 92 -21.14 -14.61 15.98
C GLY A 92 -19.87 -13.76 16.11
N TYR A 93 -18.71 -14.33 15.81
CA TYR A 93 -17.43 -13.61 15.81
C TYR A 93 -17.32 -12.54 14.72
N ALA A 94 -18.17 -12.57 13.67
CA ALA A 94 -18.22 -11.54 12.64
C ALA A 94 -18.84 -10.23 13.13
N ILE A 95 -19.76 -10.29 14.10
CA ILE A 95 -20.52 -9.13 14.60
C ILE A 95 -19.61 -7.97 15.02
N PRO A 96 -18.61 -8.15 15.91
CA PRO A 96 -17.73 -7.05 16.30
C PRO A 96 -16.95 -6.47 15.11
N LEU A 97 -16.57 -7.28 14.12
CA LEU A 97 -15.87 -6.79 12.92
C LEU A 97 -16.77 -5.91 12.06
N VAL A 98 -18.02 -6.33 11.85
CA VAL A 98 -19.02 -5.57 11.09
C VAL A 98 -19.38 -4.28 11.83
N LEU A 99 -19.56 -4.33 13.15
CA LEU A 99 -19.84 -3.14 13.96
C LEU A 99 -18.67 -2.14 13.93
N CYS A 100 -17.43 -2.62 14.06
CA CYS A 100 -16.24 -1.79 13.94
C CYS A 100 -16.14 -1.14 12.55
N SER A 101 -16.44 -1.89 11.48
CA SER A 101 -16.49 -1.38 10.11
C SER A 101 -17.54 -0.27 9.94
N LEU A 102 -18.75 -0.49 10.44
CA LEU A 102 -19.84 0.49 10.39
C LEU A 102 -19.47 1.75 11.20
N ALA A 103 -18.96 1.57 12.41
CA ALA A 103 -18.53 2.66 13.29
C ALA A 103 -17.41 3.49 12.66
N ALA A 104 -16.44 2.85 12.01
CA ALA A 104 -15.31 3.48 11.32
C ALA A 104 -15.76 4.39 10.15
N ARG A 105 -16.99 4.20 9.64
CA ARG A 105 -17.58 5.00 8.55
C ARG A 105 -18.46 6.15 9.04
N LEU A 106 -18.71 6.26 10.34
CA LEU A 106 -19.50 7.37 10.90
C LEU A 106 -18.74 8.70 10.75
N LYS A 107 -19.44 9.75 10.31
CA LYS A 107 -18.89 11.12 10.19
C LYS A 107 -18.12 11.61 11.44
N PRO A 108 -18.63 11.48 12.68
CA PRO A 108 -17.88 11.93 13.86
C PRO A 108 -16.54 11.19 14.04
N VAL A 109 -16.48 9.90 13.69
CA VAL A 109 -15.25 9.10 13.76
C VAL A 109 -14.27 9.53 12.67
N GLN A 110 -14.76 9.77 11.44
CA GLN A 110 -13.94 10.26 10.33
C GLN A 110 -13.40 11.68 10.59
N GLN A 111 -14.17 12.54 11.26
CA GLN A 111 -13.71 13.87 11.67
C GLN A 111 -12.62 13.80 12.76
N SER A 112 -12.74 12.84 13.68
CA SER A 112 -11.74 12.61 14.73
C SER A 112 -10.48 11.92 14.19
N PHE A 113 -10.63 11.06 13.18
CA PHE A 113 -9.56 10.28 12.56
C PHE A 113 -9.59 10.43 11.03
N PRO A 114 -9.12 11.56 10.47
CA PRO A 114 -9.21 11.84 9.03
C PRO A 114 -8.49 10.78 8.17
N VAL A 115 -7.40 10.22 8.70
CA VAL A 115 -6.64 9.12 8.05
C VAL A 115 -7.51 7.89 7.77
N LEU A 116 -8.53 7.64 8.59
CA LEU A 116 -9.47 6.54 8.39
C LEU A 116 -10.45 6.84 7.24
N GLY A 117 -10.83 8.11 7.07
CA GLY A 117 -11.58 8.59 5.91
C GLY A 117 -10.79 8.37 4.63
N ASP A 118 -9.54 8.85 4.58
CA ASP A 118 -8.64 8.68 3.44
C ASP A 118 -8.44 7.20 3.07
N LEU A 119 -8.31 6.33 4.08
CA LEU A 119 -8.16 4.89 3.89
C LEU A 119 -9.42 4.27 3.27
N HIS A 120 -10.62 4.64 3.75
CA HIS A 120 -11.88 4.15 3.18
C HIS A 120 -12.14 4.69 1.77
N ASP A 121 -11.81 5.95 1.52
CA ASP A 121 -11.93 6.54 0.18
C ASP A 121 -10.97 5.86 -0.79
N SER A 122 -9.74 5.58 -0.37
CA SER A 122 -8.76 4.81 -1.15
C SER A 122 -9.23 3.38 -1.42
N GLN A 123 -9.79 2.70 -0.42
CA GLN A 123 -10.37 1.36 -0.60
C GLN A 123 -11.54 1.41 -1.58
N ARG A 124 -12.43 2.39 -1.42
CA ARG A 124 -13.60 2.57 -2.27
C ARG A 124 -13.18 2.83 -3.71
N GLU A 125 -12.21 3.70 -3.96
CA GLU A 125 -11.71 4.01 -5.30
C GLU A 125 -11.20 2.75 -6.03
N ILE A 126 -10.55 1.83 -5.30
CA ILE A 126 -10.03 0.58 -5.85
C ILE A 126 -11.16 -0.44 -6.07
N VAL A 127 -12.08 -0.58 -5.12
CA VAL A 127 -13.07 -1.68 -5.11
C VAL A 127 -14.32 -1.37 -5.91
N HIS A 128 -14.78 -0.11 -5.86
CA HIS A 128 -16.01 0.32 -6.51
C HIS A 128 -16.13 -0.14 -7.97
N PRO A 129 -15.12 0.05 -8.85
CA PRO A 129 -15.22 -0.39 -10.25
C PRO A 129 -15.38 -1.91 -10.37
N ILE A 130 -14.91 -2.69 -9.41
CA ILE A 130 -15.03 -4.16 -9.40
C ILE A 130 -16.46 -4.57 -9.03
N VAL A 131 -17.07 -3.90 -8.04
CA VAL A 131 -18.33 -4.33 -7.41
C VAL A 131 -19.60 -3.67 -7.92
N GLN A 132 -19.50 -2.53 -8.60
CA GLN A 132 -20.67 -1.71 -8.96
C GLN A 132 -21.72 -2.47 -9.78
N ASP A 133 -21.29 -3.34 -10.69
CA ASP A 133 -22.16 -4.08 -11.62
C ASP A 133 -22.52 -5.49 -11.13
N LEU A 134 -21.99 -5.91 -9.96
CA LEU A 134 -22.18 -7.28 -9.46
C LEU A 134 -23.49 -7.40 -8.68
N ASN A 135 -24.30 -8.42 -8.96
CA ASN A 135 -25.45 -8.74 -8.11
C ASN A 135 -25.01 -9.33 -6.74
N SER A 136 -25.93 -9.49 -5.79
CA SER A 136 -25.57 -9.95 -4.44
C SER A 136 -24.97 -11.36 -4.40
N SER A 137 -25.40 -12.26 -5.29
CA SER A 137 -24.83 -13.61 -5.37
C SER A 137 -23.42 -13.59 -5.96
N GLN A 138 -23.16 -12.79 -6.99
CA GLN A 138 -21.83 -12.55 -7.55
C GLN A 138 -20.89 -11.90 -6.52
N LEU A 139 -21.38 -10.98 -5.69
CA LEU A 139 -20.60 -10.43 -4.58
C LEU A 139 -20.23 -11.49 -3.55
N LEU A 140 -21.16 -12.40 -3.23
CA LEU A 140 -20.89 -13.52 -2.33
C LEU A 140 -19.85 -14.47 -2.94
N ILE A 141 -19.95 -14.79 -4.23
CA ILE A 141 -18.96 -15.60 -4.95
C ILE A 141 -17.59 -14.91 -4.92
N LEU A 142 -17.53 -13.62 -5.27
CA LEU A 142 -16.31 -12.83 -5.24
C LEU A 142 -15.69 -12.83 -3.83
N ALA A 143 -16.49 -12.59 -2.79
CA ALA A 143 -16.02 -12.62 -1.41
C ALA A 143 -15.49 -14.00 -1.04
N SER A 144 -16.16 -15.08 -1.45
CA SER A 144 -15.75 -16.46 -1.14
C SER A 144 -14.41 -16.81 -1.82
N VAL A 145 -14.28 -16.45 -3.10
CA VAL A 145 -13.07 -16.65 -3.90
C VAL A 145 -11.86 -15.87 -3.35
N LEU A 146 -12.08 -14.74 -2.68
CA LEU A 146 -11.00 -13.96 -2.09
C LEU A 146 -10.67 -14.41 -0.65
N VAL A 147 -11.70 -14.66 0.16
CA VAL A 147 -11.54 -14.92 1.59
C VAL A 147 -11.07 -16.34 1.85
N VAL A 148 -11.66 -17.36 1.21
CA VAL A 148 -11.31 -18.76 1.49
C VAL A 148 -9.83 -19.05 1.21
N PRO A 149 -9.28 -18.70 0.02
CA PRO A 149 -7.87 -18.97 -0.28
C PRO A 149 -6.92 -18.17 0.61
N THR A 150 -7.27 -16.93 0.96
CA THR A 150 -6.44 -16.11 1.85
C THR A 150 -6.42 -16.66 3.27
N MET A 151 -7.53 -17.22 3.77
CA MET A 151 -7.55 -17.88 5.08
C MET A 151 -6.73 -19.17 5.09
N LEU A 152 -6.86 -20.01 4.06
CA LEU A 152 -6.05 -21.23 3.93
C LEU A 152 -4.55 -20.91 3.90
N LEU A 153 -4.16 -19.83 3.22
CA LEU A 153 -2.77 -19.40 3.15
C LEU A 153 -2.27 -18.80 4.48
N LEU A 154 -3.06 -17.93 5.12
CA LEU A 154 -2.63 -17.16 6.29
C LEU A 154 -2.70 -17.93 7.61
N LEU A 155 -3.51 -19.00 7.68
CA LEU A 155 -3.73 -19.75 8.92
C LEU A 155 -2.96 -21.09 8.88
N PRO A 156 -3.42 -22.16 8.19
CA PRO A 156 -2.66 -23.41 8.09
C PRO A 156 -1.22 -23.25 7.60
N ALA A 157 -1.03 -22.58 6.46
CA ALA A 157 0.29 -22.50 5.83
C ALA A 157 1.29 -21.67 6.67
N ALA A 158 0.81 -20.57 7.27
CA ALA A 158 1.64 -19.77 8.17
C ALA A 158 1.95 -20.50 9.48
N HIS A 159 1.00 -21.28 10.01
CA HIS A 159 1.23 -22.09 11.20
C HIS A 159 2.33 -23.14 10.96
N GLY A 160 2.22 -23.89 9.87
CA GLY A 160 3.23 -24.89 9.50
C GLY A 160 4.60 -24.28 9.25
N ALA A 161 4.67 -23.13 8.58
CA ALA A 161 5.94 -22.45 8.33
C ALA A 161 6.61 -21.99 9.64
N MET A 162 5.81 -21.49 10.59
CA MET A 162 6.32 -21.02 11.88
C MET A 162 6.68 -22.17 12.82
N SER A 163 5.93 -23.27 12.81
CA SER A 163 6.25 -24.46 13.59
C SER A 163 7.57 -25.06 13.10
N MET A 164 7.78 -25.14 11.78
CA MET A 164 9.03 -25.57 11.17
C MET A 164 10.20 -24.63 11.51
N ALA A 165 10.02 -23.30 11.37
CA ALA A 165 11.05 -22.34 11.73
C ALA A 165 11.43 -22.41 13.22
N GLY A 166 10.43 -22.59 14.09
CA GLY A 166 10.65 -22.79 15.52
C GLY A 166 11.39 -24.08 15.84
N ALA A 167 11.11 -25.17 15.11
CA ALA A 167 11.83 -26.43 15.26
C ALA A 167 13.30 -26.31 14.85
N LEU A 168 13.60 -25.61 13.75
CA LEU A 168 14.98 -25.34 13.30
C LEU A 168 15.76 -24.48 14.30
N LEU A 169 15.15 -23.39 14.79
CA LEU A 169 15.79 -22.55 15.81
C LEU A 169 16.02 -23.32 17.12
N ALA A 170 15.08 -24.19 17.51
CA ALA A 170 15.23 -25.02 18.70
C ALA A 170 16.35 -26.06 18.52
N SER A 171 16.49 -26.70 17.34
CA SER A 171 17.60 -27.63 17.10
C SER A 171 18.96 -26.94 17.15
N ASP A 172 19.07 -25.72 16.63
CA ASP A 172 20.31 -24.94 16.62
C ASP A 172 20.70 -24.44 18.02
N LEU A 173 19.71 -24.07 18.84
CA LEU A 173 19.93 -23.59 20.21
C LEU A 173 20.15 -24.72 21.23
N VAL A 174 19.59 -25.91 21.00
CA VAL A 174 19.73 -27.07 21.91
C VAL A 174 20.99 -27.89 21.60
N ASN A 175 21.46 -27.91 20.34
CA ASN A 175 22.71 -28.57 19.95
C ASN A 175 23.77 -27.58 19.40
N PRO A 176 24.14 -26.50 20.11
CA PRO A 176 25.19 -25.59 19.63
C PRO A 176 26.59 -26.24 19.62
N SER A 177 26.71 -27.51 20.02
CA SER A 177 27.95 -28.10 20.51
C SER A 177 28.51 -29.30 19.73
N MET A 178 27.95 -29.72 18.58
CA MET A 178 28.58 -30.82 17.82
C MET A 178 29.82 -30.40 17.02
N GLU A 179 29.95 -29.14 16.59
CA GLU A 179 31.14 -28.67 15.86
C GLU A 179 32.23 -28.08 16.76
N LEU A 180 31.91 -27.58 17.95
CA LEU A 180 32.94 -27.08 18.88
C LEU A 180 33.56 -28.17 19.78
N ALA A 181 32.95 -29.35 19.86
CA ALA A 181 33.44 -30.48 20.65
C ALA A 181 34.34 -31.46 19.86
N ALA A 182 34.59 -31.21 18.57
CA ALA A 182 35.55 -31.99 17.77
C ALA A 182 37.02 -31.57 18.00
N GLY A 183 37.36 -31.14 19.22
CA GLY A 183 38.74 -31.09 19.69
C GLY A 183 39.15 -32.47 20.20
N PRO A 184 40.33 -33.01 19.85
CA PRO A 184 40.77 -34.31 20.33
C PRO A 184 41.27 -34.15 21.78
N GLY A 185 40.37 -34.28 22.75
CA GLY A 185 40.69 -34.18 24.17
C GLY A 185 40.04 -35.30 24.99
N PRO A 186 40.81 -36.11 25.74
CA PRO A 186 40.25 -37.16 26.58
C PRO A 186 39.61 -36.58 27.84
N ALA A 187 38.37 -37.03 28.08
CA ALA A 187 37.68 -37.23 29.36
C ALA A 187 38.05 -36.31 30.55
N ALA A 188 37.15 -35.38 30.86
CA ALA A 188 36.98 -34.90 32.22
C ALA A 188 35.48 -34.82 32.54
N ASP A 189 35.05 -35.66 33.46
CA ASP A 189 33.71 -35.68 34.06
C ASP A 189 33.44 -34.35 34.78
N VAL A 190 32.93 -33.36 34.06
CA VAL A 190 32.39 -32.14 34.65
C VAL A 190 30.87 -32.29 34.74
N PRO A 191 30.30 -32.55 35.93
CA PRO A 191 28.85 -32.54 36.10
C PRO A 191 28.34 -31.12 35.89
N LEU A 192 27.80 -30.85 34.70
CA LEU A 192 27.18 -29.57 34.36
C LEU A 192 25.98 -29.32 35.30
N PRO A 193 26.03 -28.29 36.17
CA PRO A 193 24.94 -28.00 37.08
C PRO A 193 23.91 -27.09 36.39
N LEU A 194 22.64 -27.32 36.72
CA LEU A 194 21.50 -26.46 36.39
C LEU A 194 21.25 -26.27 34.89
N GLN A 195 20.79 -27.36 34.29
CA GLN A 195 19.88 -27.31 33.16
C GLN A 195 18.57 -26.68 33.70
N TRP A 196 18.43 -25.36 33.63
CA TRP A 196 17.21 -24.63 34.00
C TRP A 196 16.11 -25.01 33.01
N HIS A 197 15.42 -26.11 33.30
CA HIS A 197 14.18 -26.44 32.63
C HIS A 197 13.20 -25.37 33.10
N TRP A 198 13.02 -24.32 32.31
CA TRP A 198 11.85 -23.47 32.44
C TRP A 198 10.66 -24.41 32.23
N HIS A 199 10.11 -24.94 33.33
CA HIS A 199 8.84 -25.65 33.36
C HIS A 199 7.75 -24.61 33.10
N VAL A 200 7.71 -24.10 31.88
CA VAL A 200 6.55 -23.41 31.35
C VAL A 200 5.46 -24.47 31.36
N PRO A 201 4.39 -24.29 32.18
CA PRO A 201 3.32 -25.28 32.25
C PRO A 201 2.83 -25.59 30.84
N GLY A 202 2.57 -26.86 30.52
CA GLY A 202 2.21 -27.28 29.16
C GLY A 202 1.03 -26.50 28.57
N LEU A 203 0.11 -26.03 29.42
CA LEU A 203 -0.98 -25.11 29.06
C LEU A 203 -0.46 -23.76 28.54
N VAL A 204 0.48 -23.12 29.24
CA VAL A 204 1.09 -21.86 28.81
C VAL A 204 1.85 -22.05 27.50
N ARG A 205 2.56 -23.17 27.34
CA ARG A 205 3.27 -23.48 26.08
C ARG A 205 2.32 -23.63 24.89
N ARG A 206 1.19 -24.31 25.06
CA ARG A 206 0.18 -24.49 23.99
C ARG A 206 -0.49 -23.18 23.61
N HIS A 207 -0.93 -22.39 24.59
CA HIS A 207 -1.61 -21.11 24.31
C HIS A 207 -0.66 -20.02 23.82
N ALA A 208 0.58 -19.96 24.33
CA ALA A 208 1.58 -19.01 23.85
C ALA A 208 2.04 -19.34 22.43
N GLY A 209 2.17 -20.61 22.07
CA GLY A 209 2.49 -21.03 20.70
C GLY A 209 1.41 -20.59 19.70
N ALA A 210 0.14 -20.87 20.02
CA ALA A 210 -1.00 -20.43 19.22
C ALA A 210 -1.05 -18.90 19.04
N LEU A 211 -0.84 -18.15 20.13
CA LEU A 211 -0.84 -16.69 20.09
C LEU A 211 0.35 -16.14 19.30
N ALA A 212 1.54 -16.71 19.46
CA ALA A 212 2.73 -16.33 18.71
C ALA A 212 2.53 -16.52 17.20
N THR A 213 1.99 -17.67 16.78
CA THR A 213 1.67 -17.90 15.36
C THR A 213 0.65 -16.88 14.85
N ALA A 214 -0.43 -16.63 15.58
CA ALA A 214 -1.47 -15.68 15.18
C ALA A 214 -0.93 -14.23 15.10
N VAL A 215 -0.01 -13.83 15.97
CA VAL A 215 0.64 -12.52 15.94
C VAL A 215 1.61 -12.43 14.77
N CYS A 216 2.44 -13.44 14.55
CA CYS A 216 3.40 -13.46 13.45
C CYS A 216 2.71 -13.50 12.08
N SER A 217 1.60 -14.22 11.93
CA SER A 217 0.83 -14.25 10.68
C SER A 217 0.18 -12.89 10.42
N GLY A 218 -0.32 -12.25 11.49
CA GLY A 218 -0.79 -10.87 11.45
C GLY A 218 0.30 -9.88 11.07
N TYR A 219 1.49 -10.00 11.65
CA TYR A 219 2.65 -9.18 11.32
C TYR A 219 3.03 -9.31 9.85
N PHE A 220 3.09 -10.53 9.32
CA PHE A 220 3.46 -10.79 7.93
C PHE A 220 2.41 -10.24 6.95
N ALA A 221 1.13 -10.49 7.20
CA ALA A 221 0.05 -9.95 6.38
C ALA A 221 0.03 -8.42 6.41
N ALA A 222 0.25 -7.83 7.58
CA ALA A 222 0.33 -6.39 7.75
C ALA A 222 1.53 -5.80 7.01
N TRP A 223 2.70 -6.44 7.09
CA TRP A 223 3.90 -6.04 6.36
C TRP A 223 3.65 -6.02 4.85
N PHE A 224 2.98 -7.06 4.34
CA PHE A 224 2.58 -7.15 2.95
C PHE A 224 1.67 -5.99 2.54
N VAL A 225 0.64 -5.69 3.34
CA VAL A 225 -0.27 -4.55 3.10
C VAL A 225 0.47 -3.22 3.15
N THR A 226 1.39 -3.03 4.09
CA THR A 226 2.20 -1.80 4.16
C THR A 226 3.05 -1.60 2.95
N ARG A 227 3.76 -2.64 2.48
CA ARG A 227 4.61 -2.52 1.28
C ARG A 227 3.84 -2.02 0.06
N GLN A 228 2.55 -2.32 0.00
CA GLN A 228 1.68 -1.85 -1.07
C GLN A 228 1.13 -0.43 -0.82
N LEU A 229 0.95 -0.02 0.44
CA LEU A 229 0.40 1.30 0.81
C LEU A 229 1.48 2.37 0.98
N ASP A 230 2.69 1.93 1.29
CA ASP A 230 3.81 2.81 1.55
C ASP A 230 4.22 3.53 0.26
N VAL A 231 4.82 4.69 0.46
CA VAL A 231 5.37 5.47 -0.65
C VAL A 231 6.55 4.68 -1.17
N SER A 232 6.49 4.28 -2.44
CA SER A 232 7.60 3.54 -3.05
C SER A 232 8.87 4.39 -2.99
N GLU A 233 10.03 3.75 -2.82
CA GLU A 233 11.33 4.45 -2.80
C GLU A 233 11.51 5.32 -4.05
N ARG A 234 11.04 4.85 -5.21
CA ARG A 234 11.00 5.62 -6.45
C ARG A 234 10.15 6.89 -6.35
N GLN A 235 8.97 6.84 -5.74
CA GLN A 235 8.14 8.03 -5.52
C GLN A 235 8.84 9.04 -4.59
N VAL A 236 9.58 8.56 -3.58
CA VAL A 236 10.39 9.44 -2.73
C VAL A 236 11.48 10.13 -3.55
N VAL A 237 12.15 9.40 -4.44
CA VAL A 237 13.16 9.97 -5.36
C VAL A 237 12.52 11.00 -6.30
N VAL A 238 11.39 10.70 -6.93
CA VAL A 238 10.68 11.62 -7.83
C VAL A 238 10.23 12.88 -7.09
N ILE A 239 9.72 12.75 -5.87
CA ILE A 239 9.32 13.92 -5.05
C ILE A 239 10.54 14.74 -4.66
N ARG A 240 11.66 14.10 -4.35
CA ARG A 240 12.92 14.80 -4.05
C ARG A 240 13.43 15.57 -5.28
N GLU A 241 13.44 14.95 -6.45
CA GLU A 241 13.80 15.63 -7.71
C GLU A 241 12.82 16.78 -8.02
N ALA A 242 11.53 16.58 -7.76
CA ALA A 242 10.52 17.64 -7.87
C ALA A 242 10.77 18.78 -6.88
N PHE A 243 11.29 18.50 -5.68
CA PHE A 243 11.61 19.52 -4.68
C PHE A 243 12.82 20.34 -5.07
N GLU A 244 13.85 19.68 -5.59
CA GLU A 244 15.09 20.31 -6.08
C GLU A 244 14.81 21.18 -7.32
N SER A 245 13.84 20.80 -8.16
CA SER A 245 13.43 21.55 -9.36
C SER A 245 12.29 22.56 -9.15
N ALA A 246 11.54 22.47 -8.05
CA ALA A 246 10.36 23.31 -7.79
C ALA A 246 10.68 24.81 -7.83
N ASP A 247 11.76 25.25 -7.18
CA ASP A 247 12.09 26.68 -7.10
C ASP A 247 12.31 27.26 -8.50
N ARG A 248 13.02 26.54 -9.38
CA ARG A 248 13.26 26.95 -10.77
C ARG A 248 11.98 26.93 -11.59
N TYR A 249 11.16 25.88 -11.43
CA TYR A 249 9.91 25.73 -12.15
C TYR A 249 8.91 26.86 -11.80
N PHE A 250 8.70 27.14 -10.51
CA PHE A 250 7.74 28.15 -10.08
C PHE A 250 8.23 29.58 -10.35
N LEU A 251 9.54 29.84 -10.32
CA LEU A 251 10.09 31.11 -10.81
C LEU A 251 9.81 31.33 -12.29
N HIS A 252 10.00 30.29 -13.12
CA HIS A 252 9.68 30.37 -14.54
C HIS A 252 8.18 30.55 -14.79
N ALA A 253 7.35 29.79 -14.09
CA ALA A 253 5.89 29.89 -14.20
C ALA A 253 5.36 31.26 -13.72
N ALA A 254 5.97 31.84 -12.68
CA ALA A 254 5.65 33.19 -12.22
C ALA A 254 6.00 34.24 -13.28
N ALA A 255 7.19 34.13 -13.90
CA ALA A 255 7.59 35.03 -14.99
C ALA A 255 6.66 34.95 -16.21
N GLU A 256 6.25 33.74 -16.61
CA GLU A 256 5.27 33.54 -17.69
C GLU A 256 3.92 34.16 -17.37
N ARG A 257 3.36 33.88 -16.18
CA ARG A 257 2.07 34.45 -15.75
C ARG A 257 2.11 35.97 -15.67
N ALA A 258 3.23 36.54 -15.23
CA ALA A 258 3.40 37.98 -15.18
C ALA A 258 3.51 38.62 -16.58
N ALA A 259 4.08 37.91 -17.55
CA ALA A 259 4.10 38.35 -18.94
C ALA A 259 2.71 38.31 -19.58
N GLU A 260 1.90 37.29 -19.27
CA GLU A 260 0.51 37.16 -19.74
C GLU A 260 -0.45 38.12 -19.06
N ARG A 261 -0.22 38.42 -17.77
CA ARG A 261 -1.07 39.27 -16.93
C ARG A 261 -0.23 40.27 -16.13
N PRO A 262 0.25 41.36 -16.76
CA PRO A 262 1.04 42.39 -16.08
C PRO A 262 0.28 43.06 -14.93
N ASP A 263 -1.06 43.02 -14.95
CA ASP A 263 -1.92 43.55 -13.89
C ASP A 263 -1.72 42.85 -12.53
N LEU A 264 -1.24 41.60 -12.52
CA LEU A 264 -0.94 40.86 -11.27
C LEU A 264 0.23 41.50 -10.51
N LEU A 265 1.18 42.12 -11.22
CA LEU A 265 2.30 42.86 -10.60
C LEU A 265 1.85 44.23 -10.08
N ARG A 266 0.77 44.79 -10.62
CA ARG A 266 0.26 46.12 -10.30
C ARG A 266 -0.24 46.24 -8.86
N ARG A 267 -0.68 45.13 -8.26
CA ARG A 267 -1.18 45.07 -6.88
C ARG A 267 -0.05 45.17 -5.83
N SER A 268 1.21 45.06 -6.23
CA SER A 268 2.41 45.04 -5.37
C SER A 268 3.14 46.39 -5.22
N GLY A 269 2.73 47.46 -5.93
CA GLY A 269 3.08 48.83 -5.55
C GLY A 269 4.39 49.47 -6.05
N GLY A 270 4.95 49.11 -7.23
CA GLY A 270 6.14 49.79 -7.78
C GLY A 270 6.25 49.75 -9.31
N ASP A 271 6.96 50.73 -9.90
CA ASP A 271 7.08 51.05 -11.33
C ASP A 271 7.04 49.85 -12.30
N THR A 272 5.96 49.78 -13.09
CA THR A 272 5.47 48.54 -13.71
C THR A 272 5.99 48.27 -15.13
N ALA A 273 6.52 49.29 -15.81
CA ALA A 273 6.87 49.19 -17.23
C ALA A 273 8.17 48.38 -17.48
N ALA A 274 9.17 48.54 -16.61
CA ALA A 274 10.45 47.83 -16.69
C ALA A 274 10.31 46.35 -16.28
N ALA A 275 9.50 46.07 -15.27
CA ALA A 275 9.23 44.70 -14.82
C ALA A 275 8.48 43.88 -15.88
N ALA A 276 7.50 44.47 -16.56
CA ALA A 276 6.73 43.79 -17.61
C ALA A 276 7.58 43.45 -18.85
N THR A 277 8.50 44.34 -19.23
CA THR A 277 9.41 44.11 -20.37
C THR A 277 10.47 43.07 -20.06
N ALA A 278 11.02 43.06 -18.84
CA ALA A 278 11.93 42.00 -18.37
C ALA A 278 11.23 40.63 -18.32
N ALA A 279 10.00 40.56 -17.79
CA ALA A 279 9.22 39.33 -17.74
C ALA A 279 8.93 38.76 -19.15
N ALA A 280 8.55 39.62 -20.10
CA ALA A 280 8.29 39.20 -21.48
C ALA A 280 9.56 38.67 -22.19
N ALA A 281 10.73 39.27 -21.93
CA ALA A 281 11.99 38.78 -22.49
C ALA A 281 12.37 37.40 -21.93
N GLN A 282 12.11 37.17 -20.64
CA GLN A 282 12.40 35.90 -19.98
C GLN A 282 11.44 34.78 -20.43
N ALA A 283 10.15 35.10 -20.61
CA ALA A 283 9.15 34.16 -21.16
C ALA A 283 9.52 33.69 -22.57
N ARG A 284 9.98 34.61 -23.45
CA ARG A 284 10.42 34.25 -24.81
C ARG A 284 11.63 33.31 -24.83
N ARG A 285 12.60 33.52 -23.92
CA ARG A 285 13.75 32.60 -23.78
C ARG A 285 13.31 31.22 -23.32
N GLY A 286 12.38 31.17 -22.36
CA GLY A 286 11.77 29.93 -21.88
C GLY A 286 11.03 29.16 -22.96
N GLN A 287 10.25 29.86 -23.79
CA GLN A 287 9.52 29.25 -24.90
C GLN A 287 10.45 28.70 -25.99
N ALA A 288 11.56 29.37 -26.28
CA ALA A 288 12.59 28.87 -27.21
C ALA A 288 13.36 27.66 -26.66
N THR A 289 13.51 27.55 -25.33
CA THR A 289 14.08 26.34 -24.71
C THR A 289 13.08 25.19 -24.75
N ARG A 290 11.80 25.46 -24.46
CA ARG A 290 10.71 24.47 -24.60
C ARG A 290 10.62 23.92 -26.02
N SER A 291 10.68 24.76 -27.05
CA SER A 291 10.59 24.29 -28.44
C SER A 291 11.76 23.37 -28.79
N ARG A 292 12.99 23.72 -28.37
CA ARG A 292 14.18 22.88 -28.58
C ARG A 292 14.15 21.57 -27.82
N LEU A 293 13.62 21.58 -26.58
CA LEU A 293 13.47 20.36 -25.78
C LEU A 293 12.33 19.48 -26.29
N ALA A 294 11.24 20.07 -26.77
CA ALA A 294 10.15 19.34 -27.42
C ALA A 294 10.60 18.68 -28.72
N GLU A 295 11.45 19.37 -29.49
CA GLU A 295 12.07 18.84 -30.72
C GLU A 295 13.12 17.75 -30.43
N ALA A 296 13.86 17.87 -29.32
CA ALA A 296 14.81 16.85 -28.87
C ALA A 296 14.14 15.65 -28.17
N ALA A 297 12.91 15.79 -27.69
CA ALA A 297 12.17 14.77 -26.96
C ALA A 297 11.25 13.93 -27.86
N ASP A 298 11.51 13.88 -29.16
CA ASP A 298 10.68 13.18 -30.15
C ASP A 298 10.33 11.74 -29.69
N GLY A 299 9.08 11.55 -29.29
CA GLY A 299 8.54 10.28 -28.78
C GLY A 299 8.43 10.10 -27.25
N VAL A 300 8.98 11.00 -26.42
CA VAL A 300 8.86 10.94 -24.95
C VAL A 300 7.90 12.04 -24.48
N ALA A 301 6.74 11.65 -23.93
CA ALA A 301 5.83 12.57 -23.27
C ALA A 301 6.48 13.08 -21.97
N VAL A 302 7.33 14.10 -22.09
CA VAL A 302 7.93 14.76 -20.94
C VAL A 302 6.83 15.57 -20.27
N THR A 303 6.45 15.18 -19.05
CA THR A 303 5.61 16.05 -18.22
C THR A 303 6.33 17.40 -18.11
N SER A 304 5.59 18.51 -18.25
CA SER A 304 6.20 19.85 -18.28
C SER A 304 7.18 20.06 -17.12
N PHE A 305 6.91 19.46 -15.96
CA PHE A 305 7.79 19.42 -14.79
C PHE A 305 9.17 18.76 -15.02
N ALA A 306 9.22 17.58 -15.66
CA ALA A 306 10.47 16.86 -15.94
C ALA A 306 11.30 17.54 -17.06
N ALA A 307 10.65 18.24 -17.99
CA ALA A 307 11.33 19.01 -19.04
C ALA A 307 12.17 20.14 -18.42
N TYR A 308 11.66 20.76 -17.35
CA TYR A 308 12.39 21.78 -16.59
C TYR A 308 13.54 21.21 -15.76
N GLY A 309 13.39 20.01 -15.20
CA GLY A 309 14.48 19.32 -14.49
C GLY A 309 15.61 18.87 -15.40
N GLY A 310 15.29 18.29 -16.57
CA GLY A 310 16.29 17.82 -17.55
C GLY A 310 17.07 18.95 -18.23
N ALA A 311 16.41 20.07 -18.54
CA ALA A 311 17.07 21.27 -19.05
C ALA A 311 18.06 21.87 -18.05
N ALA A 312 17.85 21.65 -16.76
CA ALA A 312 18.65 22.17 -15.67
C ALA A 312 19.94 21.38 -15.40
N VAL A 313 20.07 20.15 -15.91
CA VAL A 313 21.32 19.36 -15.81
C VAL A 313 22.31 19.74 -16.92
N TYR A 314 21.81 20.27 -18.04
CA TYR A 314 22.63 20.75 -19.16
C TYR A 314 22.69 22.28 -19.29
N GLY A 315 21.87 23.02 -18.54
CA GLY A 315 22.03 24.45 -18.35
C GLY A 315 23.11 24.74 -17.32
N GLY A 316 24.38 24.63 -17.76
CA GLY A 316 25.52 25.09 -16.96
C GLY A 316 25.28 26.50 -16.44
N ASP A 317 25.78 26.76 -15.23
CA ASP A 317 25.79 28.05 -14.53
C ASP A 317 25.33 29.21 -15.41
N LEU A 318 24.01 29.36 -15.55
CA LEU A 318 23.43 30.67 -15.78
C LEU A 318 23.59 31.39 -14.45
N ALA A 319 24.84 31.69 -14.11
CA ALA A 319 25.17 32.84 -13.31
C ALA A 319 24.40 33.97 -13.99
N MET A 320 23.27 34.34 -13.39
CA MET A 320 22.68 35.63 -13.65
C MET A 320 23.82 36.59 -13.37
N ASP A 321 24.44 37.10 -14.43
CA ASP A 321 25.39 38.20 -14.37
C ASP A 321 24.79 39.21 -13.40
N ASP A 322 25.47 39.38 -12.26
CA ASP A 322 25.11 40.22 -11.13
C ASP A 322 25.31 41.70 -11.51
N ASN A 323 24.77 42.09 -12.66
CA ASN A 323 24.68 43.46 -13.11
C ASN A 323 23.55 44.11 -12.30
N GLY A 324 23.92 44.60 -11.12
CA GLY A 324 23.09 45.04 -9.98
C GLY A 324 22.01 46.11 -10.21
N GLY A 325 21.55 46.34 -11.45
CA GLY A 325 20.38 47.17 -11.76
C GLY A 325 19.07 46.38 -11.93
N GLY A 326 19.10 45.07 -12.15
CA GLY A 326 17.92 44.25 -12.45
C GLY A 326 17.22 43.62 -11.24
N ASP A 327 17.84 43.65 -10.06
CA ASP A 327 17.38 42.87 -8.91
C ASP A 327 16.14 43.44 -8.22
N ALA A 328 16.01 44.77 -8.16
CA ALA A 328 14.86 45.41 -7.53
C ALA A 328 13.54 45.15 -8.30
N ALA A 329 13.59 45.15 -9.64
CA ALA A 329 12.41 44.92 -10.48
C ALA A 329 11.93 43.47 -10.47
N ASN A 330 12.83 42.51 -10.20
CA ASN A 330 12.53 41.08 -10.17
C ASN A 330 12.19 40.55 -8.76
N ALA A 331 12.40 41.35 -7.71
CA ALA A 331 12.09 40.99 -6.33
C ALA A 331 10.67 40.43 -6.12
N PRO A 332 9.57 41.04 -6.62
CA PRO A 332 8.22 40.51 -6.40
C PRO A 332 7.97 39.18 -7.13
N LEU A 333 8.57 38.99 -8.31
CA LEU A 333 8.49 37.72 -9.05
C LEU A 333 9.24 36.60 -8.35
N ARG A 334 10.43 36.91 -7.81
CA ARG A 334 11.20 35.97 -7.00
C ARG A 334 10.42 35.56 -5.76
N GLN A 335 9.83 36.53 -5.07
CA GLN A 335 8.99 36.25 -3.90
C GLN A 335 7.80 35.34 -4.26
N LEU A 336 7.02 35.67 -5.30
CA LEU A 336 5.89 34.84 -5.73
C LEU A 336 6.30 33.40 -6.10
N GLY A 337 7.41 33.25 -6.83
CA GLY A 337 7.94 31.93 -7.19
C GLY A 337 8.37 31.12 -5.97
N THR A 338 9.04 31.76 -5.00
CA THR A 338 9.43 31.10 -3.74
C THR A 338 8.22 30.71 -2.90
N GLU A 339 7.18 31.54 -2.81
CA GLU A 339 5.95 31.23 -2.08
C GLU A 339 5.21 30.04 -2.71
N MET A 340 5.11 29.99 -4.05
CA MET A 340 4.51 28.85 -4.75
C MET A 340 5.32 27.57 -4.57
N ALA A 341 6.65 27.64 -4.65
CA ALA A 341 7.52 26.49 -4.44
C ALA A 341 7.45 25.97 -3.00
N GLN A 342 7.40 26.86 -2.01
CA GLN A 342 7.18 26.50 -0.62
C GLN A 342 5.81 25.83 -0.42
N ALA A 343 4.74 26.41 -0.98
CA ALA A 343 3.41 25.83 -0.91
C ALA A 343 3.37 24.41 -1.51
N PHE A 344 4.00 24.20 -2.67
CA PHE A 344 4.14 22.88 -3.28
C PHE A 344 4.88 21.90 -2.36
N LYS A 345 6.07 22.28 -1.86
CA LYS A 345 6.87 21.47 -0.94
C LYS A 345 6.06 21.08 0.30
N THR A 346 5.32 22.03 0.89
CA THR A 346 4.44 21.78 2.05
C THR A 346 3.34 20.79 1.72
N VAL A 347 2.62 20.95 0.60
CA VAL A 347 1.54 20.04 0.18
C VAL A 347 2.08 18.64 -0.08
N SER A 348 3.23 18.50 -0.75
CA SER A 348 3.85 17.21 -1.03
C SER A 348 4.35 16.51 0.23
N ILE A 349 4.95 17.25 1.19
CA ILE A 349 5.33 16.68 2.50
C ILE A 349 4.09 16.21 3.25
N LEU A 350 3.02 17.03 3.26
CA LEU A 350 1.77 16.68 3.92
C LEU A 350 1.17 15.40 3.32
N TRP A 351 1.15 15.29 1.98
CA TRP A 351 0.70 14.11 1.26
C TRP A 351 1.53 12.85 1.60
N LEU A 352 2.86 12.97 1.68
CA LEU A 352 3.73 11.87 2.10
C LEU A 352 3.41 11.40 3.53
N LEU A 353 3.21 12.37 4.44
CA LEU A 353 2.91 12.08 5.84
C LEU A 353 1.53 11.43 6.00
N THR A 354 0.50 11.89 5.28
CA THR A 354 -0.84 11.28 5.33
C THR A 354 -0.81 9.86 4.78
N ARG A 355 -0.14 9.62 3.64
CA ARG A 355 0.06 8.27 3.08
C ARG A 355 0.76 7.33 4.06
N ARG A 356 1.86 7.78 4.68
CA ARG A 356 2.60 6.96 5.66
C ARG A 356 1.77 6.63 6.89
N ARG A 357 0.94 7.57 7.36
CA ARG A 357 -0.01 7.34 8.46
C ARG A 357 -1.10 6.34 8.07
N ALA A 358 -1.66 6.47 6.87
CA ALA A 358 -2.64 5.51 6.35
C ALA A 358 -2.05 4.10 6.21
N ALA A 359 -0.82 3.99 5.71
CA ALA A 359 -0.10 2.72 5.61
C ALA A 359 0.10 2.06 6.98
N ARG A 360 0.57 2.82 7.98
CA ARG A 360 0.73 2.32 9.37
C ARG A 360 -0.59 1.94 10.01
N LEU A 361 -1.66 2.69 9.78
CA LEU A 361 -2.98 2.35 10.30
C LEU A 361 -3.48 1.04 9.68
N ALA A 362 -3.36 0.90 8.37
CA ALA A 362 -3.72 -0.32 7.66
C ALA A 362 -2.87 -1.53 8.07
N TYR A 363 -1.59 -1.32 8.39
CA TYR A 363 -0.73 -2.32 9.01
C TYR A 363 -1.37 -2.86 10.29
N VAL A 364 -1.62 -1.97 11.26
CA VAL A 364 -2.13 -2.34 12.57
C VAL A 364 -3.48 -3.01 12.46
N LEU A 365 -4.40 -2.46 11.65
CA LEU A 365 -5.71 -3.07 11.43
C LEU A 365 -5.63 -4.43 10.75
N THR A 366 -4.69 -4.63 9.84
CA THR A 366 -4.48 -5.93 9.18
C THR A 366 -3.93 -6.95 10.16
N ALA A 367 -2.92 -6.59 10.93
CA ALA A 367 -2.33 -7.45 11.94
C ALA A 367 -3.38 -7.89 12.95
N LEU A 368 -4.13 -6.95 13.51
CA LEU A 368 -5.20 -7.22 14.48
C LEU A 368 -6.27 -8.16 13.91
N ASN A 369 -6.71 -7.94 12.66
CA ASN A 369 -7.71 -8.80 12.03
C ASN A 369 -7.20 -10.23 11.85
N VAL A 370 -5.99 -10.43 11.32
CA VAL A 370 -5.43 -11.76 11.09
C VAL A 370 -5.16 -12.48 12.40
N SER A 371 -4.63 -11.77 13.41
CA SER A 371 -4.45 -12.34 14.75
C SER A 371 -5.79 -12.71 15.39
N TYR A 372 -6.83 -11.90 15.21
CA TYR A 372 -8.19 -12.22 15.66
C TYR A 372 -8.72 -13.51 15.01
N PHE A 373 -8.55 -13.69 13.70
CA PHE A 373 -8.94 -14.95 13.04
C PHE A 373 -8.10 -16.14 13.49
N GLY A 374 -6.80 -15.96 13.76
CA GLY A 374 -5.97 -17.00 14.34
C GLY A 374 -6.45 -17.44 15.73
N ILE A 375 -6.87 -16.49 16.57
CA ILE A 375 -7.46 -16.78 17.88
C ILE A 375 -8.77 -17.57 17.72
N ILE A 376 -9.66 -17.17 16.80
CA ILE A 376 -10.91 -17.90 16.53
C ILE A 376 -10.61 -19.32 16.07
N TRP A 377 -9.65 -19.48 15.15
CA TRP A 377 -9.25 -20.78 14.64
C TRP A 377 -8.77 -21.70 15.76
N HIS A 378 -7.86 -21.22 16.62
CA HIS A 378 -7.36 -22.00 17.76
C HIS A 378 -8.42 -22.27 18.83
N HIS A 379 -9.38 -21.36 19.02
CA HIS A 379 -10.47 -21.56 19.97
C HIS A 379 -11.47 -22.62 19.50
N THR A 380 -11.77 -22.64 18.20
CA THR A 380 -12.76 -23.56 17.62
C THR A 380 -12.16 -24.86 17.11
N ASN A 381 -10.83 -24.91 16.90
CA ASN A 381 -10.11 -25.98 16.21
C ASN A 381 -10.69 -26.32 14.83
N ASP A 382 -11.36 -25.37 14.18
CA ASP A 382 -11.99 -25.56 12.88
C ASP A 382 -11.86 -24.29 12.05
N LEU A 383 -11.30 -24.42 10.86
CA LEU A 383 -11.08 -23.29 9.95
C LEU A 383 -12.40 -22.69 9.41
N GLY A 384 -13.52 -23.42 9.47
CA GLY A 384 -14.84 -22.93 9.07
C GLY A 384 -15.31 -21.72 9.88
N ALA A 385 -14.95 -21.63 11.16
CA ALA A 385 -15.29 -20.49 12.02
C ALA A 385 -14.63 -19.17 11.55
N PRO A 386 -13.29 -19.05 11.45
CA PRO A 386 -12.64 -17.83 10.98
C PRO A 386 -12.98 -17.52 9.51
N VAL A 387 -13.16 -18.54 8.65
CA VAL A 387 -13.58 -18.34 7.25
C VAL A 387 -14.96 -17.68 7.18
N THR A 388 -15.93 -18.19 7.95
CA THR A 388 -17.29 -17.62 7.99
C THR A 388 -17.27 -16.20 8.56
N ALA A 389 -16.50 -15.98 9.63
CA ALA A 389 -16.36 -14.66 10.23
C ALA A 389 -15.80 -13.62 9.24
N ALA A 390 -14.73 -14.00 8.53
CA ALA A 390 -14.10 -13.14 7.53
C ALA A 390 -14.96 -12.94 6.29
N LEU A 391 -15.71 -13.96 5.86
CA LEU A 391 -16.61 -13.88 4.71
C LEU A 391 -17.72 -12.87 4.98
N LEU A 392 -18.37 -12.95 6.14
CA LEU A 392 -19.43 -12.03 6.53
C LEU A 392 -18.91 -10.60 6.70
N ALA A 393 -17.76 -10.41 7.35
CA ALA A 393 -17.13 -9.10 7.48
C ALA A 393 -16.78 -8.49 6.11
N THR A 394 -16.24 -9.30 5.20
CA THR A 394 -15.89 -8.86 3.84
C THR A 394 -17.13 -8.54 3.02
N LEU A 395 -18.17 -9.38 3.08
CA LEU A 395 -19.43 -9.16 2.38
C LEU A 395 -20.11 -7.86 2.84
N ALA A 396 -20.13 -7.60 4.15
CA ALA A 396 -20.66 -6.36 4.69
C ALA A 396 -19.92 -5.14 4.12
N GLU A 397 -18.59 -5.20 4.04
CA GLU A 397 -17.77 -4.13 3.45
C GLU A 397 -18.05 -3.92 1.96
N LEU A 398 -18.19 -4.99 1.17
CA LEU A 398 -18.52 -4.88 -0.25
C LEU A 398 -19.91 -4.28 -0.46
N LEU A 399 -20.89 -4.67 0.35
CA LEU A 399 -22.24 -4.11 0.30
C LEU A 399 -22.23 -2.61 0.68
N LEU A 400 -21.47 -2.22 1.70
CA LEU A 400 -21.31 -0.82 2.09
C LEU A 400 -20.69 0.00 0.95
N ILE A 401 -19.62 -0.50 0.32
CA ILE A 401 -18.96 0.17 -0.80
C ILE A 401 -19.90 0.34 -1.99
N LYS A 402 -20.72 -0.69 -2.29
CA LYS A 402 -21.68 -0.67 -3.40
C LYS A 402 -22.83 0.31 -3.16
N HIS A 403 -23.36 0.39 -1.94
CA HIS A 403 -24.56 1.19 -1.65
C HIS A 403 -24.29 2.63 -1.20
N LEU A 404 -23.06 2.98 -0.83
CA LEU A 404 -22.73 4.35 -0.48
C LEU A 404 -22.78 5.24 -1.73
N PRO A 405 -23.55 6.36 -1.75
CA PRO A 405 -23.55 7.27 -2.90
C PRO A 405 -22.16 7.84 -3.15
N HIS A 406 -21.78 8.01 -4.42
CA HIS A 406 -20.54 8.69 -4.76
C HIS A 406 -20.67 10.13 -4.27
N ARG A 407 -19.84 10.53 -3.29
CA ARG A 407 -19.74 11.95 -2.97
C ARG A 407 -19.14 12.58 -4.22
N ALA A 408 -19.93 13.36 -4.95
CA ALA A 408 -19.39 14.23 -5.97
C ALA A 408 -18.28 15.04 -5.30
N ARG A 409 -17.02 14.84 -5.71
CA ARG A 409 -15.91 15.67 -5.28
C ARG A 409 -16.22 17.07 -5.85
N GLY A 410 -16.75 17.94 -4.99
CA GLY A 410 -17.11 19.31 -5.31
C GLY A 410 -15.91 20.23 -5.30
#